data_AF-A0A833GYK5-F1
#
_entry.id   AF-A0A833GYK5-F1
#
_cell.length_a   1.000
_cell.length_b   1.000
_cell.length_c   1.000
_cell.angle_alpha   90.00
_cell.angle_beta   90.00
_cell.angle_gamma   90.00
#
_symmetry.space_group_name_H-M   'P 1'
#
loop_
_entity.id
_entity.type
_entity.pdbx_description
1 polymer ?
#
loop_
_entity_poly.entity_id
_entity_poly.type
_entity_poly.pdbx_seq_one_letter_code
_entity_poly.pdbx_strand_id
1 'polypeptide(L)'
;MKRIIAALLLLPAALLSQEFTGYSNDAIEVTAIGPAMQEDGLSWTITYHTKADNIDRLTFADVSDNGNQSVLSLTGKEIYATDTHMSAKMEPSQYQWVYETGQTHRLFAVTATIKGKATVLYAPLRFTEPAKQSFRMLLKMRTGHDQPTVDVFPYHYLDGRKWIARNSGEDQNQRLIEYTLAHEKITSWTELFTQSILLRAIEPERFLEIIQSNLAKDCDSLKFEKTQMGEGKYFYEWRHSGCGGYPAQHEIGVVNSVPEGVVNVRYTFKGPQMPKKNYEIWKSLLTGNSR
;
A
#
# COMPACT_ATOMS: atom_id res chain seq x y z
N MET A 1 1.53 -4.36 28.66
CA MET A 1 0.86 -3.77 27.48
C MET A 1 0.16 -4.88 26.73
N LYS A 2 -1.17 -4.97 26.86
CA LYS A 2 -1.97 -6.00 26.18
C LYS A 2 -2.11 -5.63 24.71
N ARG A 3 -1.60 -6.50 23.84
CA ARG A 3 -1.80 -6.45 22.39
C ARG A 3 -3.28 -6.70 22.11
N ILE A 4 -4.00 -5.64 21.76
CA ILE A 4 -5.30 -5.75 21.08
C ILE A 4 -5.14 -4.94 19.81
N ILE A 5 -4.54 -5.55 18.79
CA ILE A 5 -4.70 -5.09 17.41
C ILE A 5 -6.03 -5.69 16.98
N ALA A 6 -7.13 -5.08 17.43
CA ALA A 6 -8.43 -5.33 16.83
C ALA A 6 -8.31 -4.87 15.37
N ALA A 7 -8.59 -5.79 14.44
CA ALA A 7 -8.56 -5.53 13.01
C ALA A 7 -9.55 -4.42 12.65
N LEU A 8 -9.09 -3.18 12.64
CA LEU A 8 -9.82 -2.05 12.07
C LEU A 8 -9.20 -1.71 10.72
N LEU A 9 -9.77 -2.29 9.67
CA LEU A 9 -9.62 -1.80 8.32
C LEU A 9 -10.40 -0.47 8.21
N LEU A 10 -9.76 0.64 8.59
CA LEU A 10 -10.22 2.00 8.28
C LEU A 10 -9.79 2.43 6.87
N LEU A 11 -9.52 1.49 5.99
CA LEU A 11 -9.36 1.84 4.59
C LEU A 11 -10.77 2.00 4.01
N PRO A 12 -11.18 3.22 3.60
CA PRO A 12 -12.30 3.30 2.68
C PRO A 12 -11.95 2.44 1.47
N ALA A 13 -12.93 1.73 0.91
CA ALA A 13 -12.73 0.92 -0.28
C ALA A 13 -12.04 1.72 -1.41
N ALA A 14 -12.19 3.06 -1.42
CA ALA A 14 -11.49 3.98 -2.31
C ALA A 14 -9.96 4.05 -2.10
N LEU A 15 -9.43 3.96 -0.88
CA LEU A 15 -7.97 3.91 -0.62
C LEU A 15 -7.41 2.50 -0.75
N LEU A 16 -8.24 1.46 -0.52
CA LEU A 16 -7.91 0.06 -0.85
C LEU A 16 -7.93 -0.24 -2.34
N SER A 17 -8.67 0.56 -3.15
CA SER A 17 -8.79 0.38 -4.60
C SER A 17 -7.89 1.31 -5.40
N GLN A 18 -7.10 2.16 -4.74
CA GLN A 18 -6.10 3.04 -5.37
C GLN A 18 -4.68 2.50 -5.23
N GLU A 19 -4.58 1.17 -5.09
CA GLU A 19 -3.32 0.45 -5.01
C GLU A 19 -2.82 0.24 -6.46
N PHE A 20 -1.98 1.19 -6.91
CA PHE A 20 -1.32 1.23 -8.23
C PHE A 20 -2.25 1.42 -9.43
N THR A 21 -1.71 1.98 -10.51
CA THR A 21 -2.40 2.23 -11.78
C THR A 21 -2.89 0.92 -12.39
N GLY A 22 -4.05 0.45 -11.94
CA GLY A 22 -4.76 -0.70 -12.46
C GLY A 22 -3.98 -2.01 -12.48
N TYR A 23 -4.69 -3.06 -12.82
CA TYR A 23 -4.10 -4.29 -13.34
C TYR A 23 -3.70 -4.10 -14.81
N SER A 24 -3.44 -2.88 -15.30
CA SER A 24 -3.20 -2.64 -16.71
C SER A 24 -2.41 -1.37 -17.03
N ASN A 25 -1.63 -1.41 -18.11
CA ASN A 25 -1.05 -0.26 -18.79
C ASN A 25 -1.20 -0.42 -20.32
N ASP A 26 -0.58 0.45 -21.11
CA ASP A 26 -0.64 0.40 -22.59
C ASP A 26 -0.09 -0.89 -23.22
N ALA A 27 0.72 -1.66 -22.48
CA ALA A 27 1.34 -2.89 -22.98
C ALA A 27 0.62 -4.16 -22.54
N ILE A 28 0.08 -4.19 -21.32
CA ILE A 28 -0.43 -5.42 -20.70
C ILE A 28 -1.59 -5.15 -19.74
N GLU A 29 -2.46 -6.14 -19.59
CA GLU A 29 -3.46 -6.24 -18.54
C GLU A 29 -3.30 -7.57 -17.79
N VAL A 30 -3.06 -7.53 -16.49
CA VAL A 30 -2.87 -8.69 -15.62
C VAL A 30 -4.20 -9.03 -14.96
N THR A 31 -4.89 -10.07 -15.42
CA THR A 31 -6.21 -10.39 -14.88
C THR A 31 -6.15 -11.18 -13.57
N ALA A 32 -5.07 -11.94 -13.33
CA ALA A 32 -4.86 -12.65 -12.08
C ALA A 32 -3.39 -12.93 -11.79
N ILE A 33 -2.99 -12.82 -10.53
CA ILE A 33 -1.79 -13.46 -9.99
C ILE A 33 -2.20 -14.15 -8.70
N GLY A 34 -1.88 -15.44 -8.55
CA GLY A 34 -2.27 -16.19 -7.36
C GLY A 34 -1.41 -17.44 -7.15
N PRO A 35 -1.22 -17.88 -5.90
CA PRO A 35 -0.55 -19.13 -5.62
C PRO A 35 -1.48 -20.29 -5.98
N ALA A 36 -0.94 -21.31 -6.64
CA ALA A 36 -1.61 -22.55 -6.94
C ALA A 36 -0.84 -23.71 -6.30
N MET A 37 -1.58 -24.63 -5.69
CA MET A 37 -1.00 -25.83 -5.12
C MET A 37 -0.90 -26.94 -6.17
N GLN A 38 0.33 -27.35 -6.48
CA GLN A 38 0.63 -28.51 -7.32
C GLN A 38 0.79 -29.78 -6.47
N GLU A 39 1.13 -30.90 -7.08
CA GLU A 39 1.32 -32.18 -6.35
C GLU A 39 2.44 -32.09 -5.31
N ASP A 40 3.51 -31.37 -5.61
CA ASP A 40 4.75 -31.35 -4.83
C ASP A 40 5.14 -29.96 -4.28
N GLY A 41 4.28 -28.95 -4.42
CA GLY A 41 4.52 -27.62 -3.85
C GLY A 41 3.66 -26.50 -4.42
N LEU A 42 3.92 -25.27 -3.94
CA LEU A 42 3.25 -24.06 -4.41
C LEU A 42 3.95 -23.51 -5.64
N SER A 43 3.19 -22.97 -6.59
CA SER A 43 3.69 -22.18 -7.73
C SER A 43 2.82 -20.94 -7.90
N TRP A 44 3.33 -19.89 -8.54
CA TRP A 44 2.50 -18.77 -8.95
C TRP A 44 1.79 -19.12 -10.25
N THR A 45 0.48 -18.87 -10.31
CA THR A 45 -0.29 -18.81 -11.54
C THR A 45 -0.49 -17.34 -11.89
N ILE A 46 -0.25 -17.01 -13.15
CA ILE A 46 -0.29 -15.65 -13.68
C ILE A 46 -1.15 -15.68 -14.93
N THR A 47 -2.19 -14.85 -14.96
CA THR A 47 -3.05 -14.66 -16.13
C THR A 47 -2.98 -13.22 -16.59
N TYR A 48 -2.79 -13.00 -17.89
CA TYR A 48 -2.71 -11.66 -18.48
C TYR A 48 -3.17 -11.65 -19.94
N HIS A 49 -3.43 -10.45 -20.46
CA HIS A 49 -3.67 -10.17 -21.87
C HIS A 49 -2.70 -9.10 -22.36
N THR A 50 -2.11 -9.29 -23.54
CA THR A 50 -1.25 -8.28 -24.16
C THR A 50 -2.08 -7.22 -24.87
N LYS A 51 -1.79 -5.95 -24.62
CA LYS A 51 -2.38 -4.80 -25.35
C LYS A 51 -1.46 -4.28 -26.46
N ALA A 52 -0.15 -4.48 -26.30
CA ALA A 52 0.84 -4.16 -27.31
C ALA A 52 1.28 -5.40 -28.09
N ASP A 53 1.46 -5.23 -29.39
CA ASP A 53 2.12 -6.21 -30.25
C ASP A 53 3.64 -6.11 -30.10
N ASN A 54 4.33 -7.25 -30.26
CA ASN A 54 5.81 -7.34 -30.27
C ASN A 54 6.48 -6.98 -28.93
N ILE A 55 5.95 -7.49 -27.82
CA ILE A 55 6.66 -7.52 -26.55
C ILE A 55 7.83 -8.50 -26.69
N ASP A 56 9.06 -8.00 -26.55
CA ASP A 56 10.27 -8.82 -26.69
C ASP A 56 10.46 -9.73 -25.47
N ARG A 57 10.17 -9.18 -24.29
CA ARG A 57 10.31 -9.85 -23.00
C ARG A 57 9.25 -9.37 -22.01
N LEU A 58 8.65 -10.32 -21.30
CA LEU A 58 7.73 -10.06 -20.22
C LEU A 58 8.23 -10.75 -18.95
N THR A 59 8.45 -9.98 -17.89
CA THR A 59 8.92 -10.53 -16.60
C THR A 59 7.96 -10.20 -15.47
N PHE A 60 7.73 -11.18 -14.60
CA PHE A 60 7.02 -11.04 -13.34
C PHE A 60 8.01 -11.24 -12.21
N ALA A 61 8.09 -10.27 -11.31
CA ALA A 61 8.94 -10.34 -10.13
C ALA A 61 8.13 -10.02 -8.88
N ASP A 62 8.33 -10.79 -7.82
CA ASP A 62 7.85 -10.42 -6.50
C ASP A 62 8.85 -9.42 -5.89
N VAL A 63 8.40 -8.18 -5.78
CA VAL A 63 9.18 -7.03 -5.30
C VAL A 63 8.79 -6.62 -3.88
N SER A 64 8.05 -7.49 -3.18
CA SER A 64 7.74 -7.33 -1.76
C SER A 64 9.03 -7.13 -0.95
N ASP A 65 8.95 -6.32 0.12
CA ASP A 65 10.06 -6.09 1.05
C ASP A 65 11.35 -5.53 0.39
N ASN A 66 11.21 -4.78 -0.71
CA ASN A 66 12.31 -4.32 -1.57
C ASN A 66 13.14 -5.46 -2.17
N GLY A 67 12.56 -6.67 -2.23
CA GLY A 67 13.12 -7.79 -2.96
C GLY A 67 13.04 -7.58 -4.47
N ASN A 68 13.60 -8.53 -5.21
CA ASN A 68 13.42 -8.63 -6.66
C ASN A 68 13.49 -10.10 -7.06
N GLN A 69 12.60 -10.90 -6.47
CA GLN A 69 12.56 -12.33 -6.74
C GLN A 69 11.90 -12.56 -8.09
N SER A 70 12.67 -13.04 -9.07
CA SER A 70 12.12 -13.45 -10.36
C SER A 70 11.11 -14.58 -10.17
N VAL A 71 9.91 -14.41 -10.71
CA VAL A 71 8.81 -15.38 -10.63
C VAL A 71 8.61 -16.06 -11.98
N LEU A 72 8.54 -15.26 -13.06
CA LEU A 72 8.35 -15.76 -14.41
C LEU A 72 9.04 -14.82 -15.41
N SER A 73 9.64 -15.38 -16.45
CA SER A 73 10.19 -14.62 -17.58
C SER A 73 9.81 -15.31 -18.87
N LEU A 74 9.13 -14.60 -19.76
CA LEU A 74 8.66 -15.08 -21.05
C LEU A 74 9.31 -14.28 -22.16
N THR A 75 9.61 -14.93 -23.28
CA THR A 75 10.21 -14.27 -24.45
C THR A 75 9.57 -14.72 -25.76
N GLY A 76 9.52 -13.81 -26.74
CA GLY A 76 9.06 -14.11 -28.09
C GLY A 76 7.66 -14.77 -28.11
N LYS A 77 7.56 -15.93 -28.76
CA LYS A 77 6.27 -16.63 -28.95
C LYS A 77 5.63 -17.13 -27.65
N GLU A 78 6.42 -17.34 -26.59
CA GLU A 78 5.90 -17.83 -25.29
C GLU A 78 4.90 -16.84 -24.68
N ILE A 79 5.13 -15.55 -24.89
CA ILE A 79 4.29 -14.46 -24.37
C ILE A 79 2.85 -14.55 -24.89
N TYR A 80 2.68 -15.12 -26.09
CA TYR A 80 1.42 -15.16 -26.83
C TYR A 80 0.83 -16.56 -26.94
N ALA A 81 1.47 -17.56 -26.33
CA ALA A 81 1.06 -18.96 -26.48
C ALA A 81 -0.25 -19.27 -25.73
N THR A 82 -0.47 -18.61 -24.59
CA THR A 82 -1.63 -18.75 -23.71
C THR A 82 -1.72 -17.50 -22.84
N ASP A 83 -2.91 -17.19 -22.34
CA ASP A 83 -3.09 -16.10 -21.38
C ASP A 83 -2.65 -16.48 -19.97
N THR A 84 -2.57 -17.79 -19.66
CA THR A 84 -2.25 -18.29 -18.30
C THR A 84 -0.95 -19.07 -18.28
N HIS A 85 -0.06 -18.66 -17.38
CA HIS A 85 1.25 -19.25 -17.15
C HIS A 85 1.42 -19.63 -15.69
N MET A 86 2.28 -20.63 -15.47
CA MET A 86 2.68 -21.05 -14.12
C MET A 86 4.18 -20.84 -13.95
N SER A 87 4.59 -20.35 -12.77
CA SER A 87 6.00 -20.24 -12.41
C SER A 87 6.60 -21.62 -12.14
N ALA A 88 7.93 -21.65 -11.97
CA ALA A 88 8.56 -22.76 -11.27
C ALA A 88 7.99 -22.91 -9.84
N LYS A 89 8.15 -24.11 -9.29
CA LYS A 89 7.83 -24.40 -7.89
C LYS A 89 8.56 -23.43 -6.97
N MET A 90 7.84 -22.95 -5.97
CA MET A 90 8.39 -22.10 -4.92
C MET A 90 9.21 -22.92 -3.93
N GLU A 91 10.39 -22.42 -3.59
CA GLU A 91 11.17 -22.90 -2.46
C GLU A 91 10.53 -22.47 -1.12
N PRO A 92 10.78 -23.19 -0.02
CA PRO A 92 10.23 -22.86 1.29
C PRO A 92 10.45 -21.42 1.75
N SER A 93 11.59 -20.83 1.40
CA SER A 93 11.90 -19.43 1.70
C SER A 93 10.97 -18.43 0.97
N GLN A 94 10.37 -18.82 -0.14
CA GLN A 94 9.58 -17.94 -1.02
C GLN A 94 8.11 -17.84 -0.61
N TYR A 95 7.62 -18.75 0.24
CA TYR A 95 6.24 -18.73 0.75
C TYR A 95 6.14 -18.55 2.26
N GLN A 96 7.18 -18.02 2.91
CA GLN A 96 7.16 -17.69 4.35
C GLN A 96 6.00 -16.76 4.75
N TRP A 97 5.58 -15.90 3.82
CA TRP A 97 4.43 -15.02 3.98
C TRP A 97 3.11 -15.76 4.27
N VAL A 98 2.99 -17.03 3.84
CA VAL A 98 1.83 -17.88 4.16
C VAL A 98 1.72 -18.08 5.67
N TYR A 99 2.83 -18.04 6.42
CA TYR A 99 2.88 -18.30 7.86
C TYR A 99 2.84 -17.04 8.72
N GLU A 100 2.79 -15.85 8.13
CA GLU A 100 2.49 -14.63 8.89
C GLU A 100 1.06 -14.69 9.46
N THR A 101 0.81 -14.16 10.65
CA THR A 101 -0.55 -14.03 11.18
C THR A 101 -1.32 -12.88 10.53
N GLY A 102 -2.64 -13.02 10.42
CA GLY A 102 -3.51 -11.95 9.92
C GLY A 102 -3.47 -11.83 8.40
N GLN A 103 -3.56 -10.61 7.87
CA GLN A 103 -3.55 -10.37 6.43
C GLN A 103 -2.13 -10.11 5.94
N THR A 104 -1.77 -10.72 4.80
CA THR A 104 -0.49 -10.52 4.12
C THR A 104 -0.74 -9.79 2.81
N HIS A 105 0.16 -8.88 2.46
CA HIS A 105 0.19 -8.27 1.13
C HIS A 105 1.47 -8.66 0.41
N ARG A 106 1.38 -8.87 -0.91
CA ARG A 106 2.54 -9.04 -1.80
C ARG A 106 2.47 -8.00 -2.90
N LEU A 107 3.60 -7.57 -3.42
CA LEU A 107 3.67 -6.66 -4.55
C LEU A 107 4.44 -7.29 -5.70
N PHE A 108 3.82 -7.34 -6.87
CA PHE A 108 4.45 -7.84 -8.09
C PHE A 108 4.78 -6.68 -9.02
N ALA A 109 5.96 -6.73 -9.63
CA ALA A 109 6.31 -5.89 -10.76
C ALA A 109 6.21 -6.72 -12.04
N VAL A 110 5.41 -6.22 -12.99
CA VAL A 110 5.21 -6.80 -14.32
C VAL A 110 5.85 -5.89 -15.33
N THR A 111 6.97 -6.31 -15.89
CA THR A 111 7.77 -5.50 -16.81
C THR A 111 7.64 -6.02 -18.23
N ALA A 112 7.01 -5.23 -19.09
CA ALA A 112 6.97 -5.50 -20.53
C ALA A 112 8.07 -4.68 -21.21
N THR A 113 8.93 -5.35 -21.97
CA THR A 113 10.00 -4.72 -22.76
C THR A 113 9.62 -4.76 -24.24
N ILE A 114 9.56 -3.59 -24.89
CA ILE A 114 9.24 -3.44 -26.32
C ILE A 114 10.34 -2.59 -26.97
N LYS A 115 11.08 -3.16 -27.92
CA LYS A 115 12.21 -2.52 -28.61
C LYS A 115 13.22 -1.89 -27.65
N GLY A 116 13.52 -2.60 -26.56
CA GLY A 116 14.45 -2.15 -25.51
C GLY A 116 13.88 -1.10 -24.54
N LYS A 117 12.63 -0.66 -24.69
CA LYS A 117 11.95 0.21 -23.72
C LYS A 117 11.11 -0.62 -22.76
N ALA A 118 11.32 -0.46 -21.46
CA ALA A 118 10.56 -1.14 -20.43
C ALA A 118 9.43 -0.26 -19.91
N THR A 119 8.23 -0.85 -19.79
CA THR A 119 7.14 -0.33 -18.97
C THR A 119 6.89 -1.27 -17.81
N VAL A 120 6.60 -0.72 -16.64
CA VAL A 120 6.41 -1.49 -15.40
C VAL A 120 4.99 -1.23 -14.90
N LEU A 121 4.27 -2.31 -14.67
CA LEU A 121 2.99 -2.35 -13.98
C LEU A 121 3.22 -2.95 -12.58
N TYR A 122 2.61 -2.38 -11.55
CA TYR A 122 2.67 -2.93 -10.20
C TYR A 122 1.32 -3.55 -9.83
N ALA A 123 1.33 -4.80 -9.39
CA ALA A 123 0.14 -5.57 -9.04
C ALA A 123 0.21 -6.00 -7.57
N PRO A 124 -0.50 -5.32 -6.65
CA PRO A 124 -0.57 -5.74 -5.26
C PRO A 124 -1.57 -6.88 -5.08
N LEU A 125 -1.21 -7.86 -4.26
CA LEU A 125 -2.05 -9.00 -3.90
C LEU A 125 -2.30 -9.03 -2.41
N ARG A 126 -3.51 -9.46 -2.03
CA ARG A 126 -3.95 -9.59 -0.65
C ARG A 126 -4.31 -11.03 -0.33
N PHE A 127 -3.72 -11.55 0.74
CA PHE A 127 -4.01 -12.88 1.27
C PHE A 127 -4.61 -12.79 2.66
N THR A 128 -5.88 -13.19 2.77
CA THR A 128 -6.58 -13.27 4.05
C THR A 128 -6.06 -14.44 4.90
N GLU A 129 -6.24 -14.35 6.22
CA GLU A 129 -5.84 -15.44 7.12
C GLU A 129 -6.54 -16.78 6.78
N PRO A 130 -7.85 -16.85 6.49
CA PRO A 130 -8.48 -18.11 6.06
C PRO A 130 -7.86 -18.70 4.80
N ALA A 131 -7.55 -17.88 3.79
CA ALA A 131 -6.88 -18.35 2.58
C ALA A 131 -5.49 -18.93 2.88
N LYS A 132 -4.71 -18.24 3.74
CA LYS A 132 -3.41 -18.73 4.18
C LYS A 132 -3.50 -20.03 4.98
N GLN A 133 -4.51 -20.19 5.83
CA GLN A 133 -4.74 -21.44 6.56
C GLN A 133 -4.96 -22.62 5.60
N SER A 134 -5.74 -22.43 4.53
CA SER A 134 -5.90 -23.45 3.48
C SER A 134 -4.56 -23.80 2.82
N PHE A 135 -3.71 -22.81 2.51
CA PHE A 135 -2.39 -23.07 1.94
C PHE A 135 -1.45 -23.80 2.91
N ARG A 136 -1.40 -23.42 4.19
CA ARG A 136 -0.61 -24.14 5.23
C ARG A 136 -1.06 -25.59 5.34
N MET A 137 -2.37 -25.82 5.35
CA MET A 137 -2.95 -27.16 5.42
C MET A 137 -2.56 -28.00 4.20
N LEU A 138 -2.66 -27.43 3.00
CA LEU A 138 -2.25 -28.12 1.77
C LEU A 138 -0.75 -28.39 1.74
N LEU A 139 0.10 -27.43 2.15
CA LEU A 139 1.56 -27.61 2.23
C LEU A 139 1.91 -28.78 3.14
N LYS A 140 1.32 -28.82 4.33
CA LYS A 140 1.50 -29.93 5.27
C LYS A 140 1.08 -31.27 4.65
N MET A 141 -0.09 -31.32 4.01
CA MET A 141 -0.62 -32.57 3.44
C MET A 141 0.19 -33.08 2.24
N ARG A 142 0.66 -32.20 1.36
CA ARG A 142 1.26 -32.58 0.08
C ARG A 142 2.78 -32.68 0.11
N THR A 143 3.43 -31.82 0.90
CA THR A 143 4.90 -31.75 0.94
C THR A 143 5.48 -32.14 2.30
N GLY A 144 4.62 -32.34 3.31
CA GLY A 144 5.06 -32.54 4.70
C GLY A 144 5.60 -31.27 5.35
N HIS A 145 5.61 -30.13 4.65
CA HIS A 145 6.13 -28.88 5.18
C HIS A 145 5.12 -28.23 6.12
N ASP A 146 5.49 -28.13 7.39
CA ASP A 146 4.70 -27.48 8.43
C ASP A 146 5.62 -26.62 9.32
N GLN A 147 5.14 -25.44 9.70
CA GLN A 147 5.86 -24.55 10.60
C GLN A 147 4.90 -23.65 11.39
N PRO A 148 5.32 -23.12 12.55
CA PRO A 148 4.51 -22.22 13.36
C PRO A 148 4.22 -20.91 12.62
N THR A 149 3.10 -20.27 12.97
CA THR A 149 2.82 -18.91 12.48
C THR A 149 3.70 -17.88 13.17
N VAL A 150 4.03 -16.80 12.46
CA VAL A 150 4.82 -15.68 12.96
C VAL A 150 3.94 -14.44 13.09
N ASP A 151 3.94 -13.84 14.27
CA ASP A 151 3.24 -12.58 14.51
C ASP A 151 3.91 -11.44 13.76
N VAL A 152 3.12 -10.74 12.92
CA VAL A 152 3.56 -9.54 12.23
C VAL A 152 2.62 -8.38 12.53
N PHE A 153 3.16 -7.17 12.49
CA PHE A 153 2.31 -5.97 12.46
C PHE A 153 1.58 -5.90 11.11
N PRO A 154 0.33 -5.42 11.06
CA PRO A 154 -0.34 -5.16 9.79
C PRO A 154 0.49 -4.24 8.90
N TYR A 155 0.50 -4.48 7.58
CA TYR A 155 1.23 -3.66 6.63
C TYR A 155 0.56 -3.60 5.27
N HIS A 156 0.89 -2.58 4.47
CA HIS A 156 0.41 -2.36 3.10
C HIS A 156 1.55 -1.92 2.16
N TYR A 157 1.33 -2.05 0.85
CA TYR A 157 2.20 -1.47 -0.18
C TYR A 157 1.46 -0.34 -0.89
N LEU A 158 1.54 0.87 -0.34
CA LEU A 158 0.74 2.01 -0.80
C LEU A 158 1.37 2.72 -2.02
N ASP A 159 2.69 2.89 -1.98
CA ASP A 159 3.47 3.62 -2.99
C ASP A 159 4.65 2.80 -3.53
N GLY A 160 4.50 1.48 -3.51
CA GLY A 160 5.56 0.51 -3.83
C GLY A 160 6.42 0.13 -2.63
N ARG A 161 6.36 0.90 -1.53
CA ARG A 161 7.12 0.64 -0.31
C ARG A 161 6.23 0.00 0.75
N LYS A 162 6.83 -0.80 1.64
CA LYS A 162 6.11 -1.45 2.74
C LYS A 162 5.89 -0.49 3.90
N TRP A 163 4.62 -0.23 4.18
CA TRP A 163 4.14 0.61 5.28
C TRP A 163 3.59 -0.26 6.40
N ILE A 164 4.20 -0.22 7.58
CA ILE A 164 3.86 -1.08 8.72
C ILE A 164 3.10 -0.27 9.76
N ALA A 165 1.93 -0.75 10.19
CA ALA A 165 1.16 -0.18 11.29
C ALA A 165 1.94 -0.33 12.60
N ARG A 166 2.53 0.76 13.10
CA ARG A 166 3.37 0.75 14.31
C ARG A 166 2.67 1.31 15.53
N ASN A 167 1.64 2.13 15.32
CA ASN A 167 0.84 2.69 16.39
C ASN A 167 -0.62 2.74 15.99
N SER A 168 -1.50 2.52 16.95
CA SER A 168 -2.95 2.58 16.77
C SER A 168 -3.60 2.93 18.10
N GLY A 169 -4.64 3.75 18.05
CA GLY A 169 -5.39 4.16 19.23
C GLY A 169 -6.87 4.28 18.90
N GLU A 170 -7.70 3.98 19.89
CA GLU A 170 -9.14 4.19 19.84
C GLU A 170 -9.62 4.68 21.20
N ASP A 171 -10.37 5.77 21.18
CA ASP A 171 -11.16 6.25 22.29
C ASP A 171 -12.56 6.69 21.80
N GLN A 172 -13.34 7.33 22.67
CA GLN A 172 -14.70 7.78 22.36
C GLN A 172 -14.77 8.88 21.29
N ASN A 173 -13.65 9.56 21.02
CA ASN A 173 -13.57 10.71 20.12
C ASN A 173 -12.82 10.40 18.82
N GLN A 174 -11.89 9.45 18.85
CA GLN A 174 -10.99 9.20 17.72
C GLN A 174 -10.60 7.73 17.61
N ARG A 175 -10.46 7.29 16.35
CA ARG A 175 -9.65 6.12 16.00
C ARG A 175 -8.52 6.56 15.09
N LEU A 176 -7.32 6.02 15.30
CA LEU A 176 -6.16 6.30 14.47
C LEU A 176 -5.28 5.08 14.29
N ILE A 177 -4.60 5.03 13.14
CA ILE A 177 -3.53 4.10 12.84
C ILE A 177 -2.40 4.88 12.15
N GLU A 178 -1.17 4.64 12.59
CA GLU A 178 0.03 5.26 12.07
C GLU A 178 0.97 4.19 11.51
N TYR A 179 1.42 4.45 10.28
CA TYR A 179 2.29 3.57 9.53
C TYR A 179 3.64 4.25 9.30
N THR A 180 4.71 3.48 9.48
CA THR A 180 6.07 3.89 9.12
C THR A 180 6.59 3.02 7.99
N LEU A 181 7.64 3.46 7.30
CA LEU A 181 8.39 2.58 6.41
C LEU A 181 8.97 1.39 7.18
N ALA A 182 9.16 0.26 6.49
CA ALA A 182 9.58 -1.00 7.13
C ALA A 182 10.88 -0.89 7.96
N HIS A 183 11.83 -0.07 7.52
CA HIS A 183 13.12 0.16 8.19
C HIS A 183 13.05 1.23 9.29
N GLU A 184 11.93 1.94 9.42
CA GLU A 184 11.74 3.02 10.39
C GLU A 184 10.99 2.54 11.65
N LYS A 185 11.10 3.36 12.70
CA LYS A 185 10.38 3.18 13.97
C LYS A 185 9.44 4.35 14.20
N ILE A 186 8.37 4.11 14.96
CA ILE A 186 7.40 5.17 15.29
C ILE A 186 8.00 6.34 16.09
N THR A 187 9.10 6.11 16.81
CA THR A 187 9.80 7.17 17.57
C THR A 187 10.84 7.91 16.73
N SER A 188 11.18 7.43 15.53
CA SER A 188 12.29 7.95 14.72
C SER A 188 12.03 7.81 13.22
N TRP A 189 10.82 8.15 12.77
CA TRP A 189 10.43 8.16 11.35
C TRP A 189 10.80 9.48 10.67
N THR A 190 11.02 9.41 9.36
CA THR A 190 11.14 10.56 8.45
C THR A 190 9.86 10.75 7.65
N GLU A 191 9.17 9.65 7.36
CA GLU A 191 7.88 9.63 6.68
C GLU A 191 6.83 8.93 7.54
N LEU A 192 5.62 9.49 7.61
CA LEU A 192 4.52 8.92 8.37
C LEU A 192 3.26 8.94 7.51
N PHE A 193 2.58 7.80 7.46
CA PHE A 193 1.23 7.73 6.91
C PHE A 193 0.26 7.53 8.06
N THR A 194 -0.74 8.39 8.17
CA THR A 194 -1.74 8.33 9.23
C THR A 194 -3.13 8.24 8.65
N GLN A 195 -3.90 7.29 9.15
CA GLN A 195 -5.33 7.21 8.96
C GLN A 195 -6.00 7.50 10.29
N SER A 196 -7.01 8.36 10.27
CA SER A 196 -7.80 8.63 11.46
C SER A 196 -9.25 8.91 11.11
N ILE A 197 -10.14 8.56 12.02
CA ILE A 197 -11.52 9.03 12.01
C ILE A 197 -11.79 9.74 13.34
N LEU A 198 -12.26 10.97 13.25
CA LEU A 198 -12.82 11.70 14.38
C LEU A 198 -14.30 11.28 14.50
N LEU A 199 -14.65 10.61 15.60
CA LEU A 199 -15.99 10.12 15.92
C LEU A 199 -16.90 11.23 16.46
N ARG A 200 -16.93 12.36 15.75
CA ARG A 200 -17.72 13.52 16.10
C ARG A 200 -18.32 14.11 14.83
N ALA A 201 -19.60 14.48 14.89
CA ALA A 201 -20.23 15.28 13.85
C ALA A 201 -19.58 16.67 13.81
N ILE A 202 -18.74 16.90 12.81
CA ILE A 202 -18.11 18.18 12.49
C ILE A 202 -18.00 18.28 10.98
N GLU A 203 -18.22 19.47 10.43
CA GLU A 203 -18.01 19.71 9.01
C GLU A 203 -16.51 19.62 8.67
N PRO A 204 -16.10 18.94 7.57
CA PRO A 204 -14.71 18.80 7.15
C PRO A 204 -13.96 20.12 7.07
N GLU A 205 -14.62 21.17 6.58
CA GLU A 205 -14.02 22.50 6.49
C GLU A 205 -13.70 23.05 7.89
N ARG A 206 -14.65 22.93 8.82
CA ARG A 206 -14.46 23.37 10.20
C ARG A 206 -13.36 22.57 10.90
N PHE A 207 -13.26 21.28 10.60
CA PHE A 207 -12.17 20.45 11.10
C PHE A 207 -10.79 20.95 10.61
N LEU A 208 -10.67 21.30 9.32
CA LEU A 208 -9.44 21.88 8.76
C LEU A 208 -9.10 23.23 9.37
N GLU A 209 -10.07 24.09 9.64
CA GLU A 209 -9.85 25.36 10.33
C GLU A 209 -9.27 25.17 11.74
N ILE A 210 -9.74 24.14 12.46
CA ILE A 210 -9.20 23.80 13.79
C ILE A 210 -7.75 23.33 13.66
N ILE A 211 -7.43 22.50 12.67
CA ILE A 211 -6.04 22.07 12.40
C ILE A 211 -5.17 23.28 12.12
N GLN A 212 -5.57 24.13 11.17
CA GLN A 212 -4.83 25.33 10.79
C GLN A 212 -4.62 26.27 11.99
N SER A 213 -5.66 26.54 12.77
CA SER A 213 -5.58 27.41 13.94
C SER A 213 -4.63 26.85 15.01
N ASN A 214 -4.62 25.53 15.22
CA ASN A 214 -3.69 24.90 16.15
C ASN A 214 -2.25 24.93 15.67
N LEU A 215 -2.01 24.68 14.38
CA LEU A 215 -0.67 24.74 13.79
C LEU A 215 -0.11 26.17 13.74
N ALA A 216 -0.98 27.17 13.60
CA ALA A 216 -0.57 28.58 13.53
C ALA A 216 -0.12 29.15 14.88
N LYS A 217 -0.42 28.47 15.99
CA LYS A 217 0.03 28.89 17.33
C LYS A 217 1.56 28.92 17.35
N ASP A 218 2.10 30.12 17.56
CA ASP A 218 3.54 30.38 17.65
C ASP A 218 4.34 29.88 16.43
N CYS A 219 3.75 29.96 15.22
CA CYS A 219 4.36 29.46 13.99
C CYS A 219 4.19 30.40 12.79
N ASP A 220 5.00 31.46 12.74
CA ASP A 220 4.99 32.46 11.65
C ASP A 220 5.37 31.87 10.28
N SER A 221 6.06 30.72 10.26
CA SER A 221 6.48 30.06 9.01
C SER A 221 5.42 29.11 8.43
N LEU A 222 4.26 28.96 9.08
CA LEU A 222 3.20 28.09 8.61
C LEU A 222 2.66 28.57 7.26
N LYS A 223 2.62 27.66 6.30
CA LYS A 223 1.83 27.76 5.08
C LYS A 223 0.78 26.67 5.11
N PHE A 224 -0.48 27.03 4.92
CA PHE A 224 -1.61 26.09 4.93
C PHE A 224 -2.52 26.40 3.74
N GLU A 225 -2.77 25.40 2.92
CA GLU A 225 -3.61 25.49 1.73
C GLU A 225 -4.66 24.37 1.78
N LYS A 226 -5.88 24.67 1.34
CA LYS A 226 -6.98 23.71 1.22
C LYS A 226 -7.68 23.87 -0.13
N THR A 227 -8.05 22.75 -0.74
CA THR A 227 -8.76 22.69 -2.03
C THR A 227 -9.96 21.79 -1.87
N GLN A 228 -11.16 22.30 -2.17
CA GLN A 228 -12.37 21.47 -2.19
C GLN A 228 -12.34 20.52 -3.39
N MET A 229 -12.58 19.24 -3.14
CA MET A 229 -12.58 18.19 -4.16
C MET A 229 -13.97 17.68 -4.52
N GLY A 230 -14.98 18.07 -3.76
CA GLY A 230 -16.37 17.63 -3.87
C GLY A 230 -17.16 18.03 -2.63
N GLU A 231 -18.41 17.60 -2.56
CA GLU A 231 -19.24 17.80 -1.37
C GLU A 231 -18.63 17.06 -0.17
N GLY A 232 -18.37 17.78 0.92
CA GLY A 232 -17.80 17.21 2.14
C GLY A 232 -16.40 16.58 1.99
N LYS A 233 -15.63 16.92 0.94
CA LYS A 233 -14.28 16.38 0.70
C LYS A 233 -13.28 17.48 0.35
N TYR A 234 -12.14 17.49 1.06
CA TYR A 234 -11.08 18.48 0.89
C TYR A 234 -9.72 17.81 0.81
N PHE A 235 -8.88 18.27 -0.12
CA PHE A 235 -7.44 18.08 -0.06
C PHE A 235 -6.83 19.26 0.69
N TYR A 236 -5.82 19.01 1.52
CA TYR A 236 -5.08 20.06 2.20
C TYR A 236 -3.57 19.78 2.18
N GLU A 237 -2.80 20.85 2.26
CA GLU A 237 -1.34 20.83 2.35
C GLU A 237 -0.91 21.86 3.38
N TRP A 238 0.03 21.49 4.24
CA TRP A 238 0.69 22.47 5.08
C TRP A 238 2.17 22.16 5.26
N ARG A 239 2.93 23.22 5.55
CA ARG A 239 4.36 23.12 5.89
C ARG A 239 4.80 24.27 6.78
N HIS A 240 5.82 24.02 7.58
CA HIS A 240 6.53 25.06 8.35
C HIS A 240 8.03 24.74 8.42
N SER A 241 8.85 25.75 8.72
CA SER A 241 10.31 25.64 8.77
C SER A 241 10.87 25.28 10.16
N GLY A 242 10.02 24.72 11.02
CA GLY A 242 10.30 24.47 12.45
C GLY A 242 9.68 25.57 13.34
N CYS A 243 8.86 25.18 14.31
CA CYS A 243 8.07 26.09 15.15
C CYS A 243 7.87 25.49 16.55
N GLY A 244 7.86 26.31 17.60
CA GLY A 244 7.49 25.88 18.95
C GLY A 244 8.32 24.70 19.52
N GLY A 245 9.57 24.53 19.08
CA GLY A 245 10.42 23.39 19.46
C GLY A 245 10.21 22.11 18.62
N TYR A 246 9.27 22.13 17.67
CA TYR A 246 9.05 21.04 16.71
C TYR A 246 9.93 21.21 15.46
N PRO A 247 10.47 20.11 14.90
CA PRO A 247 11.25 20.15 13.68
C PRO A 247 10.39 20.59 12.49
N ALA A 248 11.03 21.02 11.40
CA ALA A 248 10.33 21.33 10.15
C ALA A 248 9.53 20.12 9.64
N GLN A 249 8.32 20.38 9.14
CA GLN A 249 7.42 19.35 8.62
C GLN A 249 6.66 19.86 7.39
N HIS A 250 6.30 18.91 6.53
CA HIS A 250 5.43 19.10 5.38
C HIS A 250 4.43 17.94 5.34
N GLU A 251 3.14 18.24 5.36
CA GLU A 251 2.06 17.26 5.29
C GLU A 251 1.10 17.56 4.14
N ILE A 252 0.60 16.48 3.52
CA ILE A 252 -0.56 16.52 2.63
C ILE A 252 -1.61 15.52 3.13
N GLY A 253 -2.88 15.84 2.95
CA GLY A 253 -3.96 14.97 3.41
C GLY A 253 -5.27 15.22 2.70
N VAL A 254 -6.19 14.29 2.90
CA VAL A 254 -7.59 14.40 2.48
C VAL A 254 -8.48 14.18 3.69
N VAL A 255 -9.45 15.08 3.82
CA VAL A 255 -10.51 15.01 4.81
C VAL A 255 -11.83 14.77 4.09
N ASN A 256 -12.62 13.82 4.58
CA ASN A 256 -13.94 13.52 4.05
C ASN A 256 -14.94 13.20 5.16
N SER A 257 -16.19 13.64 4.99
CA SER A 257 -17.30 13.21 5.82
C SER A 257 -17.65 11.75 5.55
N VAL A 258 -17.98 11.02 6.62
CA VAL A 258 -18.59 9.68 6.61
C VAL A 258 -19.71 9.65 7.66
N PRO A 259 -20.65 8.69 7.62
CA PRO A 259 -21.72 8.60 8.62
C PRO A 259 -21.21 8.58 10.08
N GLU A 260 -20.06 7.98 10.30
CA GLU A 260 -19.43 7.83 11.62
C GLU A 260 -18.65 9.08 12.09
N GLY A 261 -18.45 10.09 11.23
CA GLY A 261 -17.74 11.32 11.56
C GLY A 261 -16.87 11.83 10.41
N VAL A 262 -15.64 12.25 10.72
CA VAL A 262 -14.70 12.81 9.73
C VAL A 262 -13.48 11.94 9.61
N VAL A 263 -13.27 11.39 8.42
CA VAL A 263 -12.05 10.66 8.07
C VAL A 263 -10.99 11.67 7.64
N ASN A 264 -9.78 11.52 8.17
CA ASN A 264 -8.59 12.25 7.78
C ASN A 264 -7.47 11.25 7.49
N VAL A 265 -7.03 11.22 6.24
CA VAL A 265 -5.93 10.38 5.76
C VAL A 265 -4.82 11.29 5.24
N ARG A 266 -3.60 11.12 5.76
CA ARG A 266 -2.51 12.07 5.56
C ARG A 266 -1.15 11.39 5.47
N TYR A 267 -0.25 12.02 4.72
CA TYR A 267 1.15 11.67 4.60
C TYR A 267 2.01 12.85 5.03
N THR A 268 2.89 12.61 5.98
CA THR A 268 3.73 13.61 6.65
C THR A 268 5.20 13.31 6.40
N PHE A 269 5.97 14.32 6.02
CA PHE A 269 7.42 14.26 5.84
C PHE A 269 8.10 15.18 6.87
N LYS A 270 9.10 14.66 7.60
CA LYS A 270 9.97 15.47 8.47
C LYS A 270 11.02 16.18 7.63
N GLY A 271 10.71 17.42 7.27
CA GLY A 271 11.61 18.34 6.63
C GLY A 271 10.84 19.55 6.10
N PRO A 272 11.53 20.64 5.72
CA PRO A 272 10.89 21.87 5.26
C PRO A 272 10.18 21.70 3.90
N GLN A 273 10.59 20.71 3.11
CA GLN A 273 10.03 20.43 1.79
C GLN A 273 9.99 18.93 1.53
N MET A 274 8.79 18.41 1.25
CA MET A 274 8.60 17.04 0.80
C MET A 274 9.29 16.81 -0.56
N PRO A 275 10.00 15.68 -0.74
CA PRO A 275 10.59 15.32 -2.04
C PRO A 275 9.51 15.27 -3.13
N LYS A 276 9.80 15.87 -4.28
CA LYS A 276 8.83 15.99 -5.40
C LYS A 276 8.21 14.65 -5.78
N LYS A 277 9.02 13.59 -5.88
CA LYS A 277 8.52 12.24 -6.21
C LYS A 277 7.48 11.74 -5.21
N ASN A 278 7.76 11.89 -3.91
CA ASN A 278 6.83 11.46 -2.86
C ASN A 278 5.56 12.31 -2.90
N TYR A 279 5.70 13.63 -3.06
CA TYR A 279 4.56 14.55 -3.17
C TYR A 279 3.60 14.13 -4.29
N GLU A 280 4.11 13.90 -5.52
CA GLU A 280 3.25 13.52 -6.65
C GLU A 280 2.56 12.17 -6.43
N ILE A 281 3.28 11.16 -5.91
CA ILE A 281 2.71 9.83 -5.63
C ILE A 281 1.62 9.94 -4.55
N TRP A 282 1.93 10.54 -3.41
CA TRP A 282 0.99 10.62 -2.30
C TRP A 282 -0.20 11.52 -2.61
N LYS A 283 0.00 12.61 -3.35
CA LYS A 283 -1.11 13.43 -3.84
C LYS A 283 -2.03 12.62 -4.75
N SER A 284 -1.48 11.81 -5.67
CA SER A 284 -2.27 10.91 -6.50
C SER A 284 -3.07 9.91 -5.65
N LEU A 285 -2.41 9.23 -4.71
CA LEU A 285 -3.02 8.22 -3.82
C LEU A 285 -4.10 8.79 -2.90
N LEU A 286 -3.94 10.02 -2.41
CA LEU A 286 -4.93 10.64 -1.52
C LEU A 286 -6.14 11.16 -2.29
N THR A 287 -5.91 11.68 -3.50
CA THR A 287 -6.96 12.34 -4.29
C THR A 287 -7.76 11.38 -5.17
N GLY A 288 -7.21 10.21 -5.51
CA GLY A 288 -7.82 9.27 -6.45
C GLY A 288 -7.68 9.65 -7.91
N ASN A 289 -6.81 10.62 -8.21
CA ASN A 289 -6.42 10.93 -9.58
C ASN A 289 -5.17 10.10 -9.91
N SER A 290 -5.37 8.86 -10.38
CA SER A 290 -4.32 8.11 -11.08
C SER A 290 -4.17 8.70 -12.49
N ARG A 291 -2.96 9.13 -12.86
CA ARG A 291 -2.62 9.32 -14.28
C ARG A 291 -2.45 7.96 -14.94
#